data_AF-A0A212JHG0-F1
#
_entry.id   AF-A0A212JHG0-F1
#
_cell.length_a   1.000
_cell.length_b   1.000
_cell.length_c   1.000
_cell.angle_alpha   90.00
_cell.angle_beta   90.00
_cell.angle_gamma   90.00
#
_symmetry.space_group_name_H-M   'P 1'
#
loop_
_entity.id
_entity.type
_entity.pdbx_description
1 polymer ?
#
loop_
_entity_poly.entity_id
_entity_poly.type
_entity_poly.pdbx_seq_one_letter_code
_entity_poly.pdbx_strand_id
1 'polypeptide(L)'
;MEYKRPVALVLLAATLVLAVTGLWIWSGVLGAGRGGGIYSLRHTLRDVHLYAGWVFIGAASAHVALNWRPMLRHLGFAPRSPASPGMLHRR
;
A
#
# COMPACT_ATOMS: atom_id res chain seq x y z
N MET A 1 8.98 -14.95 10.32
CA MET A 1 9.05 -13.48 10.51
C MET A 1 9.79 -12.77 9.36
N GLU A 2 10.68 -13.44 8.62
CA GLU A 2 11.56 -12.81 7.63
C GLU A 2 10.87 -12.19 6.41
N TYR A 3 9.74 -12.74 5.94
CA TYR A 3 9.00 -12.26 4.77
C TYR A 3 8.23 -10.94 5.00
N LYS A 4 8.07 -10.48 6.24
CA LYS A 4 7.35 -9.22 6.54
C LYS A 4 8.23 -7.98 6.35
N ARG A 5 9.54 -8.10 6.61
CA ARG A 5 10.53 -7.03 6.41
C ARG A 5 10.62 -6.53 4.96
N PRO A 6 10.73 -7.39 3.93
CA PRO A 6 10.83 -6.91 2.55
C PRO A 6 9.55 -6.18 2.10
N VAL A 7 8.37 -6.65 2.45
CA VAL A 7 7.09 -5.98 2.09
C VAL A 7 7.01 -4.59 2.72
N ALA A 8 7.42 -4.43 3.97
CA ALA A 8 7.44 -3.13 4.64
C ALA A 8 8.43 -2.16 3.98
N LEU A 9 9.63 -2.63 3.61
CA LEU A 9 10.63 -1.83 2.91
C LEU A 9 10.14 -1.39 1.52
N VAL A 10 9.49 -2.27 0.78
CA VAL A 10 8.89 -1.95 -0.53
C VAL A 10 7.80 -0.88 -0.39
N LEU A 11 6.92 -0.98 0.61
CA LEU A 11 5.91 0.04 0.88
C LEU A 11 6.52 1.39 1.24
N LEU A 12 7.58 1.40 2.06
CA LEU A 12 8.30 2.62 2.44
C LEU A 12 8.95 3.28 1.22
N ALA A 13 9.65 2.50 0.42
CA ALA A 13 10.31 2.98 -0.81
C ALA A 13 9.27 3.51 -1.81
N ALA A 14 8.19 2.77 -2.06
CA ALA A 14 7.14 3.19 -2.99
C ALA A 14 6.44 4.48 -2.51
N THR A 15 6.16 4.60 -1.21
CA THR A 15 5.62 5.84 -0.63
C THR A 15 6.56 7.02 -0.84
N LEU A 16 7.86 6.83 -0.61
CA LEU A 16 8.84 7.90 -0.75
C LEU A 16 8.96 8.36 -2.21
N VAL A 17 8.96 7.42 -3.16
CA VAL A 17 8.92 7.73 -4.60
C VAL A 17 7.66 8.50 -4.96
N LEU A 18 6.49 8.05 -4.50
CA LEU A 18 5.21 8.72 -4.74
C LEU A 18 5.17 10.14 -4.16
N ALA A 19 5.68 10.33 -2.95
CA ALA A 19 5.73 11.64 -2.30
C ALA A 19 6.62 12.62 -3.07
N VAL A 20 7.83 12.20 -3.45
CA VAL A 20 8.77 13.05 -4.19
C VAL A 20 8.23 13.37 -5.58
N THR A 21 7.80 12.36 -6.35
CA THR A 21 7.28 12.57 -7.71
C THR A 21 5.95 13.34 -7.70
N GLY A 22 5.07 13.10 -6.72
CA GLY A 22 3.83 13.85 -6.54
C GLY A 22 4.07 15.32 -6.20
N LEU A 23 5.00 15.62 -5.28
CA LEU A 23 5.40 16.98 -4.93
C LEU A 23 5.99 17.73 -6.12
N TRP A 24 6.81 17.06 -6.93
CA TRP A 24 7.38 17.61 -8.16
C TRP A 24 6.33 17.89 -9.24
N ILE A 25 5.36 16.98 -9.43
CA ILE A 25 4.25 17.19 -10.37
C ILE A 25 3.39 18.37 -9.92
N TRP A 26 3.05 18.42 -8.63
CA TRP A 26 2.17 19.43 -8.03
C TRP A 26 2.79 20.83 -7.99
N SER A 27 4.06 20.94 -7.61
CA SER A 27 4.79 22.22 -7.53
C SER A 27 4.99 22.91 -8.88
N GLY A 28 4.75 22.23 -10.00
CA GLY A 28 4.83 22.84 -11.32
C GLY A 28 6.24 23.29 -11.74
N VAL A 29 7.27 22.95 -10.95
CA VAL A 29 8.68 23.36 -11.15
C VAL A 29 9.21 22.99 -12.56
N LEU A 30 8.67 21.94 -13.16
CA LEU A 30 8.97 21.50 -14.53
C LEU A 30 7.96 21.99 -15.59
N GLY A 31 7.21 23.07 -15.34
CA GLY A 31 6.10 23.55 -16.18
C GLY A 31 6.32 24.92 -16.79
N ALA A 32 7.19 25.74 -16.21
CA ALA A 32 7.42 27.11 -16.64
C ALA A 32 8.48 27.24 -17.75
N GLY A 33 9.21 26.17 -18.07
CA GLY A 33 10.29 26.19 -19.06
C GLY A 33 9.81 25.74 -20.45
N ARG A 34 9.72 26.69 -21.38
CA ARG A 34 9.38 26.51 -22.80
C ARG A 34 10.54 25.83 -23.54
N GLY A 35 10.79 24.54 -23.25
CA GLY A 35 11.86 23.74 -23.88
C GLY A 35 11.51 22.26 -23.89
N GLY A 36 11.60 21.61 -25.07
CA GLY A 36 11.14 20.24 -25.30
C GLY A 36 11.70 19.17 -24.35
N GLY A 37 12.87 19.39 -23.73
CA GLY A 37 13.44 18.49 -22.73
C GLY A 37 12.67 18.45 -21.40
N ILE A 38 12.05 19.56 -21.00
CA ILE A 38 11.32 19.67 -19.73
C ILE A 38 9.94 18.97 -19.84
N TYR A 39 9.32 19.01 -21.03
CA TYR A 39 8.08 18.30 -21.32
C TYR A 39 8.27 16.77 -21.28
N SER A 40 9.39 16.28 -21.84
CA SER A 40 9.76 14.85 -21.79
C SER A 40 10.03 14.38 -20.35
N LEU A 41 10.71 15.20 -19.54
CA LEU A 41 10.97 14.88 -18.14
C LEU A 41 9.67 14.82 -17.30
N ARG A 42 8.74 15.76 -17.52
CA ARG A 42 7.43 15.76 -16.85
C ARG A 42 6.63 14.50 -17.18
N HIS A 43 6.62 14.08 -18.44
CA HIS A 43 5.93 12.85 -18.86
C HIS A 43 6.56 11.62 -18.18
N THR A 44 7.89 11.53 -18.22
CA THR A 44 8.63 10.42 -17.59
C THR A 44 8.36 10.34 -16.08
N LEU A 45 8.37 11.48 -15.38
CA LEU A 45 8.05 11.53 -13.94
C LEU A 45 6.61 11.10 -13.65
N ARG A 46 5.68 11.43 -14.53
CA ARG A 46 4.28 10.99 -14.40
C ARG A 46 4.18 9.48 -14.59
N ASP A 47 4.87 8.91 -15.57
CA ASP A 47 4.90 7.46 -15.77
C ASP A 47 5.51 6.75 -14.56
N VAL A 48 6.65 7.24 -14.05
CA VAL A 48 7.28 6.71 -12.83
C VAL A 48 6.34 6.79 -11.63
N HIS A 49 5.62 7.91 -11.46
CA HIS A 49 4.64 8.06 -10.38
C HIS A 49 3.50 7.04 -10.50
N LEU A 50 2.99 6.81 -11.72
CA LEU A 50 1.93 5.83 -11.97
C LEU A 50 2.41 4.40 -11.72
N TYR A 51 3.60 4.03 -12.20
CA TYR A 51 4.19 2.71 -11.94
C TYR A 51 4.44 2.49 -10.44
N ALA A 52 4.99 3.49 -9.75
CA ALA A 52 5.18 3.44 -8.30
C ALA A 52 3.84 3.28 -7.57
N GLY A 53 2.77 3.91 -8.07
CA GLY A 53 1.40 3.75 -7.57
C GLY A 53 0.90 2.32 -7.68
N TRP A 54 1.07 1.69 -8.85
CA TRP A 54 0.70 0.28 -9.04
C TRP A 54 1.50 -0.67 -8.14
N VAL A 55 2.80 -0.45 -8.01
CA VAL A 55 3.66 -1.23 -7.11
C VAL A 55 3.21 -1.06 -5.65
N PHE A 56 2.88 0.16 -5.23
CA PHE A 56 2.38 0.44 -3.90
C PHE A 56 1.06 -0.30 -3.63
N ILE A 57 0.10 -0.23 -4.55
CA ILE A 57 -1.19 -0.94 -4.44
C ILE A 57 -0.96 -2.44 -4.31
N GLY A 58 -0.14 -3.03 -5.18
CA GLY A 58 0.17 -4.47 -5.12
C GLY A 58 0.82 -4.88 -3.80
N ALA A 59 1.81 -4.12 -3.33
CA ALA A 59 2.47 -4.37 -2.05
C ALA A 59 1.52 -4.20 -0.86
N ALA A 60 0.61 -3.21 -0.91
CA ALA A 60 -0.39 -2.98 0.13
C ALA A 60 -1.41 -4.12 0.17
N SER A 61 -1.89 -4.58 -0.98
CA SER A 61 -2.78 -5.75 -1.08
C SER A 61 -2.11 -7.00 -0.52
N ALA A 62 -0.83 -7.26 -0.87
CA ALA A 62 -0.07 -8.38 -0.32
C ALA A 62 0.11 -8.25 1.21
N HIS A 63 0.36 -7.04 1.70
CA HIS A 63 0.49 -6.79 3.14
C HIS A 63 -0.82 -7.09 3.89
N VAL A 64 -1.96 -6.65 3.37
CA VAL A 64 -3.29 -6.95 3.94
C VAL A 64 -3.54 -8.46 3.87
N ALA A 65 -3.33 -9.10 2.72
CA ALA A 65 -3.54 -10.55 2.57
C ALA A 65 -2.67 -11.40 3.52
N LEU A 66 -1.47 -10.93 3.89
CA LEU A 66 -0.61 -11.63 4.85
C LEU A 66 -0.95 -11.33 6.32
N ASN A 67 -1.63 -10.22 6.61
CA ASN A 67 -1.91 -9.77 7.98
C ASN A 67 -3.42 -9.66 8.30
N TRP A 68 -4.31 -10.10 7.41
CA TRP A 68 -5.76 -9.93 7.58
C TRP A 68 -6.29 -10.65 8.84
N ARG A 69 -5.84 -11.88 9.12
CA ARG A 69 -6.31 -12.65 10.29
C ARG A 69 -6.00 -11.96 11.63
N PRO A 70 -4.75 -11.54 11.92
CA PRO A 70 -4.48 -10.79 13.14
C PRO A 70 -5.16 -9.40 13.14
N MET A 71 -5.31 -8.75 11.99
CA MET A 71 -6.02 -7.47 11.88
C MET A 71 -7.51 -7.60 12.23
N LEU A 72 -8.20 -8.62 11.72
CA LEU A 72 -9.59 -8.91 12.07
C LEU A 72 -9.75 -9.21 13.57
N ARG A 73 -8.81 -9.92 14.18
CA ARG A 73 -8.81 -10.16 15.63
C ARG A 73 -8.66 -8.86 16.42
N HIS A 74 -7.81 -7.94 15.98
CA HIS A 74 -7.67 -6.61 16.61
C HIS A 74 -8.92 -5.73 16.41
N LEU A 75 -9.59 -5.86 15.28
CA LEU A 75 -10.82 -5.13 14.96
C LEU A 75 -12.08 -5.73 15.62
N GLY A 76 -11.93 -6.72 16.51
CA GLY A 76 -13.06 -7.36 17.21
C GLY A 76 -13.83 -8.40 16.37
N PHE A 77 -13.40 -8.66 15.13
CA PHE A 77 -13.90 -9.76 14.32
C PHE A 77 -13.20 -11.06 14.74
N ALA A 78 -13.53 -11.56 15.93
CA ALA A 78 -13.31 -12.97 16.22
C ALA A 78 -14.33 -13.78 15.42
N PRO A 79 -13.93 -14.85 14.68
CA PRO A 79 -14.92 -15.81 14.22
C PRO A 79 -15.67 -16.26 15.46
N ARG A 80 -17.00 -16.03 15.50
CA ARG A 80 -17.86 -16.65 16.52
C ARG A 80 -17.51 -18.13 16.48
N SER A 81 -16.84 -18.63 17.52
CA SER A 81 -16.79 -20.08 17.75
C SER A 81 -18.24 -20.54 17.68
N PRO A 82 -18.60 -21.50 16.80
CA PRO A 82 -19.93 -22.07 16.87
C PRO A 82 -20.09 -22.57 18.30
N ALA A 83 -21.13 -22.08 18.98
CA ALA A 83 -21.44 -22.49 20.34
C ALA A 83 -21.37 -24.01 20.41
N SER A 84 -20.47 -24.55 21.24
CA SER A 84 -20.40 -25.98 21.46
C SER A 84 -21.76 -26.43 22.02
N PRO A 85 -22.61 -27.14 21.25
CA PRO A 85 -23.91 -27.55 21.74
C PRO A 85 -23.69 -28.79 22.60
N GLY A 86 -23.33 -28.57 23.87
CA GLY A 86 -22.97 -29.66 24.78
C GLY A 86 -23.32 -29.45 26.25
N MET A 87 -23.75 -28.26 26.67
CA MET A 87 -24.12 -28.00 28.07
C MET A 87 -25.63 -28.05 28.33
N LEU A 88 -26.37 -28.86 27.57
CA LEU A 88 -27.79 -29.19 27.82
C LEU A 88 -27.98 -30.68 28.14
N HIS A 89 -27.22 -31.23 29.09
CA HIS A 89 -27.66 -32.47 29.78
C HIS A 89 -26.88 -32.74 31.08
N ARG A 90 -27.24 -32.04 32.16
CA ARG A 90 -27.15 -32.59 33.53
C ARG A 90 -27.90 -31.69 34.50
N ARG A 91 -29.18 -32.00 34.72
CA ARG A 91 -29.76 -32.33 36.03
C ARG A 91 -31.23 -32.70 35.84
#